data_AF-F4PVP8-F1
#
_entry.id   AF-F4PVP8-F1
#
_cell.length_a   1.000
_cell.length_b   1.000
_cell.length_c   1.000
_cell.angle_alpha   90.00
_cell.angle_beta   90.00
_cell.angle_gamma   90.00
#
_symmetry.space_group_name_H-M   'P 1'
#
loop_
_entity.id
_entity.type
_entity.pdbx_description
1 polymer ?
#
loop_
_entity_poly.entity_id
_entity_poly.type
_entity_poly.pdbx_seq_one_letter_code
_entity_poly.pdbx_strand_id
1 'polypeptide(L)'
;MDGEQRFISLAYEDAKKQFFLNSLVCKVNGNDNQIRKWFFDVDCERYSTTMDPKKPKVFIENQIKYLNMFHGFKFTDRKEFDKKMVDPIAEAIAKEGVEFLWNHIDIVLCSNNQEEYKYLKGHTAKVVSGKKQETMVYLRGVQGAGKSSLIEIITASIGHNIPVKSSNDWNQFSSAQKHFITGKTIKINPKHKNQYFIPNMISGYAISNQWAIKVENGDRRYFIPTISKCKVGDTEVGYRKNNKNGFV
;
A
#
# COMPACT_ATOMS: atom_id res chain seq x y z
N MET A 1 11.93 -47.69 -29.77
CA MET A 1 10.48 -47.78 -29.46
C MET A 1 10.26 -47.21 -28.06
N ASP A 2 10.89 -46.09 -27.74
CA ASP A 2 10.55 -44.70 -28.11
C ASP A 2 9.45 -44.13 -27.22
N GLY A 3 9.86 -43.80 -26.00
CA GLY A 3 9.16 -42.85 -25.13
C GLY A 3 9.10 -41.42 -25.68
N GLU A 4 9.61 -41.17 -26.89
CA GLU A 4 9.53 -39.88 -27.59
C GLU A 4 8.13 -39.59 -28.17
N GLN A 5 7.25 -40.59 -28.33
CA GLN A 5 5.94 -40.37 -28.94
C GLN A 5 4.85 -39.84 -27.99
N ARG A 6 5.10 -39.70 -26.68
CA ARG A 6 4.08 -39.19 -25.73
C ARG A 6 4.06 -37.67 -25.54
N PHE A 7 4.98 -36.93 -26.13
CA PHE A 7 5.06 -35.47 -25.94
C PHE A 7 4.61 -34.63 -27.14
N ILE A 8 4.20 -35.24 -28.26
CA ILE A 8 3.85 -34.51 -29.49
C ILE A 8 2.45 -33.87 -29.42
N SER A 9 1.61 -34.20 -28.44
CA SER A 9 0.28 -33.62 -28.33
C SER A 9 -0.08 -33.21 -26.90
N LEU A 10 0.76 -32.40 -26.26
CA LEU A 10 0.23 -31.52 -25.22
C LEU A 10 -0.41 -30.34 -25.93
N ALA A 11 -1.72 -30.43 -26.17
CA ALA A 11 -2.48 -29.33 -26.74
C ALA A 11 -2.27 -28.08 -25.86
N TYR A 12 -2.21 -26.91 -26.50
CA TYR A 12 -2.04 -25.63 -25.80
C TYR A 12 -3.02 -25.47 -24.62
N GLU A 13 -4.24 -25.99 -24.76
CA GLU A 13 -5.27 -26.01 -23.72
C GLU A 13 -4.94 -26.91 -22.52
N ASP A 14 -4.24 -28.02 -22.72
CA ASP A 14 -3.81 -28.92 -21.64
C ASP A 14 -2.57 -28.37 -20.93
N ALA A 15 -1.68 -27.71 -21.68
CA ALA A 15 -0.57 -26.96 -21.09
C ALA A 15 -1.08 -25.82 -20.20
N LYS A 16 -2.13 -25.11 -20.64
CA LYS A 16 -2.82 -24.05 -19.89
C LYS A 16 -3.42 -24.54 -18.58
N LYS A 17 -3.97 -25.76 -18.55
CA LYS A 17 -4.56 -26.38 -17.36
C LYS A 17 -3.53 -26.86 -16.34
N GLN A 18 -2.39 -27.41 -16.79
CA GLN A 18 -1.40 -28.01 -15.89
C GLN A 18 -0.24 -27.07 -15.50
N PHE A 19 0.22 -26.19 -16.39
CA PHE A 19 1.46 -25.42 -16.21
C PHE A 19 1.23 -23.93 -15.96
N PHE A 20 0.06 -23.40 -16.36
CA PHE A 20 -0.26 -21.97 -16.20
C PHE A 20 -1.22 -21.70 -15.02
N LEU A 21 -1.23 -22.58 -14.03
CA LEU A 21 -1.92 -22.31 -12.77
C LEU A 21 -1.14 -21.28 -11.94
N ASN A 22 -1.85 -20.18 -11.62
CA ASN A 22 -1.60 -19.19 -10.57
C ASN A 22 -0.15 -18.95 -10.16
N SER A 23 0.47 -17.90 -10.73
CA SER A 23 1.58 -17.16 -10.11
C SER A 23 2.63 -18.03 -9.42
N LEU A 24 3.01 -19.12 -10.09
CA LEU A 24 3.99 -20.07 -9.59
C LEU A 24 5.38 -19.45 -9.70
N VAL A 25 6.04 -19.30 -8.56
CA VAL A 25 7.47 -18.96 -8.52
C VAL A 25 8.24 -20.26 -8.31
N CYS A 26 9.19 -20.52 -9.21
CA CYS A 26 10.09 -21.66 -9.14
C CYS A 26 11.41 -21.23 -8.51
N LYS A 27 11.87 -21.96 -7.49
CA LYS A 27 13.23 -21.80 -6.96
C LYS A 27 14.21 -22.54 -7.87
N VAL A 28 15.22 -21.86 -8.37
CA VAL A 28 16.30 -22.45 -9.16
C VAL A 28 17.56 -22.53 -8.30
N ASN A 29 18.19 -23.69 -8.26
CA ASN A 29 19.50 -23.86 -7.63
C ASN A 29 20.57 -23.89 -8.75
N GLY A 30 21.47 -22.89 -8.79
CA GLY A 30 22.60 -22.82 -9.73
C GLY A 30 22.58 -21.63 -10.69
N ASN A 31 23.72 -21.38 -11.37
CA ASN A 31 23.94 -20.26 -12.30
C ASN A 31 23.54 -20.57 -13.76
N ASP A 32 22.74 -21.60 -13.99
CA ASP A 32 22.55 -22.15 -15.33
C ASP A 32 21.45 -21.39 -16.09
N ASN A 33 21.76 -20.35 -16.85
CA ASN A 33 20.80 -19.46 -17.55
C ASN A 33 19.95 -20.12 -18.67
N GLN A 34 19.85 -21.45 -18.70
CA GLN A 34 19.12 -22.19 -19.72
C GLN A 34 17.65 -22.38 -19.32
N ILE A 35 16.82 -21.40 -19.67
CA ILE A 35 15.37 -21.37 -19.43
C ILE A 35 14.67 -22.68 -19.81
N ARG A 36 15.09 -23.34 -20.90
CA ARG A 36 14.50 -24.60 -21.38
C ARG A 36 14.71 -25.76 -20.38
N LYS A 37 15.92 -25.89 -19.81
CA LYS A 37 16.21 -26.89 -18.77
C LYS A 37 15.36 -26.67 -17.53
N TRP A 38 15.19 -25.42 -17.11
CA TRP A 38 14.41 -25.07 -15.91
C TRP A 38 12.92 -25.37 -16.07
N PHE A 39 12.39 -25.16 -17.28
CA PHE A 39 10.96 -25.30 -17.53
C PHE A 39 10.54 -26.75 -17.76
N PHE A 40 11.42 -27.58 -18.33
CA PHE A 40 11.09 -28.94 -18.76
C PHE A 40 11.83 -30.06 -18.01
N ASP A 41 13.03 -29.80 -17.46
CA ASP A 41 13.94 -30.86 -17.02
C ASP A 41 14.23 -30.82 -15.50
N VAL A 42 13.80 -29.77 -14.77
CA VAL A 42 14.07 -29.61 -13.33
C VAL A 42 12.78 -29.70 -12.54
N ASP A 43 12.74 -30.59 -11.55
CA ASP A 43 11.66 -30.65 -10.57
C ASP A 43 11.76 -29.40 -9.66
N CYS A 44 11.01 -28.36 -10.00
CA CYS A 44 11.09 -27.07 -9.31
C CYS A 44 10.18 -27.06 -8.09
N GLU A 45 10.68 -26.50 -6.99
CA GLU A 45 9.83 -26.20 -5.84
C GLU A 45 8.86 -25.06 -6.20
N ARG A 46 7.56 -25.37 -6.14
CA ARG A 46 6.46 -24.51 -6.58
C ARG A 46 5.84 -23.75 -5.42
N TYR A 47 5.75 -22.41 -5.54
CA TYR A 47 5.12 -21.55 -4.54
C TYR A 47 3.94 -20.77 -5.13
N SER A 48 2.85 -20.69 -4.37
CA SER A 48 1.76 -19.73 -4.63
C SER A 48 2.11 -18.35 -4.08
N THR A 49 1.88 -17.28 -4.83
CA THR A 49 2.13 -15.92 -4.32
C THR A 49 1.01 -15.41 -3.41
N THR A 50 1.36 -14.66 -2.37
CA THR A 50 0.40 -13.92 -1.52
C THR A 50 0.93 -12.53 -1.17
N MET A 51 0.11 -11.69 -0.52
CA MET A 51 0.51 -10.43 0.10
C MET A 51 -0.13 -10.34 1.49
N ASP A 52 0.60 -10.77 2.52
CA ASP A 52 0.13 -10.71 3.91
C ASP A 52 1.23 -10.14 4.83
N PRO A 53 1.08 -8.94 5.40
CA PRO A 53 2.13 -8.34 6.24
C PRO A 53 2.40 -9.09 7.55
N LYS A 54 1.54 -10.05 7.94
CA LYS A 54 1.71 -10.86 9.16
C LYS A 54 2.39 -12.20 8.90
N LYS A 55 2.51 -12.63 7.65
CA LYS A 55 3.12 -13.90 7.29
C LYS A 55 4.59 -13.68 6.88
N PRO A 56 5.49 -14.64 7.15
CA PRO A 56 6.89 -14.51 6.74
C PRO A 56 7.04 -14.61 5.21
N LYS A 57 8.26 -14.35 4.71
CA LYS A 57 8.55 -14.35 3.26
C LYS A 57 8.17 -15.66 2.57
N VAL A 58 8.38 -16.80 3.25
CA VAL A 58 8.02 -18.13 2.79
C VAL A 58 7.32 -18.85 3.92
N PHE A 59 6.19 -19.49 3.66
CA PHE A 59 5.46 -20.29 4.65
C PHE A 59 4.65 -21.41 4.00
N ILE A 60 4.17 -22.34 4.83
CA ILE A 60 3.29 -23.44 4.41
C ILE A 60 1.98 -23.31 5.18
N GLU A 61 0.86 -23.37 4.47
CA GLU A 61 -0.47 -23.35 5.06
C GLU A 61 -1.38 -24.28 4.25
N ASN A 62 -2.11 -25.17 4.93
CA ASN A 62 -2.97 -26.18 4.30
C ASN A 62 -2.25 -27.00 3.20
N GLN A 63 -1.02 -27.43 3.49
CA GLN A 63 -0.15 -28.19 2.56
C GLN A 63 0.28 -27.43 1.28
N ILE A 64 -0.02 -26.13 1.17
CA ILE A 64 0.40 -25.28 0.05
C ILE A 64 1.58 -24.42 0.50
N LYS A 65 2.65 -24.37 -0.31
CA LYS A 65 3.79 -23.48 -0.11
C LYS A 65 3.48 -22.10 -0.68
N TYR A 66 3.70 -21.06 0.12
CA TYR A 66 3.45 -19.67 -0.26
C TYR A 66 4.74 -18.85 -0.28
N LEU A 67 4.85 -17.98 -1.28
CA LEU A 67 5.81 -16.87 -1.33
C LEU A 67 5.07 -15.57 -1.07
N ASN A 68 5.39 -14.90 0.02
CA ASN A 68 4.82 -13.61 0.38
C ASN A 68 5.53 -12.49 -0.39
N MET A 69 4.80 -11.81 -1.25
CA MET A 69 5.27 -10.69 -2.06
C MET A 69 5.31 -9.37 -1.25
N PHE A 70 4.83 -9.36 -0.01
CA PHE A 70 5.03 -8.22 0.88
C PHE A 70 6.52 -8.08 1.22
N HIS A 71 7.08 -6.90 0.97
CA HIS A 71 8.51 -6.62 1.16
C HIS A 71 8.87 -6.18 2.59
N GLY A 72 7.87 -6.04 3.47
CA GLY A 72 8.05 -5.38 4.76
C GLY A 72 7.68 -3.91 4.70
N PHE A 73 7.61 -3.27 5.87
CA PHE A 73 7.55 -1.81 5.97
C PHE A 73 8.96 -1.24 5.83
N LYS A 74 9.08 -0.01 5.31
CA LYS A 74 10.39 0.65 5.16
C LYS A 74 11.14 0.79 6.49
N PHE A 75 10.41 1.06 7.57
CA PHE A 75 10.97 1.29 8.90
C PHE A 75 10.46 0.22 9.87
N THR A 76 11.30 -0.77 10.19
CA THR A 76 10.93 -1.89 11.08
C THR A 76 11.90 -2.10 12.23
N ASP A 77 13.13 -1.60 12.15
CA ASP A 77 14.13 -1.79 13.20
C ASP A 77 14.09 -0.65 14.23
N ARG A 78 13.38 -0.90 15.33
CA ARG A 78 13.31 0.03 16.46
C ARG A 78 14.66 0.20 17.14
N LYS A 79 15.50 -0.83 17.22
CA LYS A 79 16.80 -0.77 17.89
C LYS A 79 17.77 0.08 17.11
N GLU A 80 17.79 -0.05 15.78
CA GLU A 80 18.59 0.81 14.92
C GLU A 80 18.16 2.27 15.02
N PHE A 81 16.84 2.52 15.03
CA PHE A 81 16.30 3.86 15.28
C PHE A 81 16.77 4.43 16.62
N ASP A 82 16.59 3.68 17.72
CA ASP A 82 16.97 4.13 19.06
C ASP A 82 18.48 4.41 19.16
N LYS A 83 19.34 3.64 18.47
CA LYS A 83 20.79 3.93 18.38
C LYS A 83 21.09 5.26 17.68
N LYS A 84 20.38 5.57 16.58
CA LYS A 84 20.54 6.85 15.85
C LYS A 84 20.06 8.03 16.67
N MET A 85 19.03 7.84 17.51
CA MET A 85 18.47 8.89 18.36
C MET A 85 19.31 9.20 19.61
N VAL A 86 20.43 8.49 19.84
CA VAL A 86 21.39 8.86 20.89
C VAL A 86 22.15 10.14 20.51
N ASP A 87 22.32 10.42 19.21
CA ASP A 87 22.90 11.67 18.72
C ASP A 87 21.89 12.82 18.91
N PRO A 88 22.19 13.84 19.73
CA PRO A 88 21.29 14.97 19.99
C PRO A 88 20.92 15.74 18.73
N ILE A 89 21.80 15.81 17.73
CA ILE A 89 21.54 16.52 16.48
C ILE A 89 20.50 15.75 15.66
N ALA A 90 20.71 14.44 15.48
CA ALA A 90 19.76 13.59 14.78
C ALA A 90 18.39 13.54 15.48
N GLU A 91 18.38 13.48 16.82
CA GLU A 91 17.14 13.53 17.61
C GLU A 91 16.39 14.84 17.41
N ALA A 92 17.08 15.98 17.45
CA ALA A 92 16.49 17.30 17.24
C ALA A 92 15.85 17.42 15.84
N ILE A 93 16.57 17.01 14.79
CA ILE A 93 16.07 17.02 13.40
C ILE A 93 14.82 16.14 13.27
N ALA A 94 14.84 14.94 13.87
CA ALA A 94 13.71 14.03 13.83
C ALA A 94 12.47 14.61 14.54
N LYS A 95 12.66 15.22 15.72
CA LYS A 95 11.57 15.88 16.46
C LYS A 95 10.99 17.06 15.68
N GLU A 96 11.85 17.92 15.12
CA GLU A 96 11.43 19.05 14.31
C GLU A 96 10.60 18.62 13.10
N GLY A 97 11.03 17.58 12.37
CA GLY A 97 10.29 17.07 11.22
C GLY A 97 8.92 16.48 11.60
N VAL A 98 8.83 15.81 12.74
CA VAL A 98 7.57 15.26 13.26
C VAL A 98 6.64 16.36 13.76
N GLU A 99 7.17 17.38 14.45
CA GLU A 99 6.42 18.55 14.88
C GLU A 99 5.90 19.35 13.69
N PHE A 100 6.73 19.55 12.66
CA PHE A 100 6.32 20.20 11.42
C PHE A 100 5.13 19.49 10.78
N LEU A 101 5.18 18.15 10.68
CA LEU A 101 4.05 17.35 10.20
C LEU A 101 2.79 17.59 11.05
N TRP A 102 2.91 17.49 12.38
CA TRP A 102 1.75 17.64 13.26
C TRP A 102 1.15 19.04 13.24
N ASN A 103 1.99 20.07 13.15
CA ASN A 103 1.55 21.46 12.99
C ASN A 103 0.82 21.65 11.66
N HIS A 104 1.29 21.03 10.57
CA HIS A 104 0.59 21.05 9.29
C HIS A 104 -0.79 20.38 9.40
N ILE A 105 -0.88 19.23 10.06
CA ILE A 105 -2.18 18.57 10.26
C ILE A 105 -3.12 19.46 11.09
N ASP A 106 -2.65 20.00 12.21
CA ASP A 106 -3.48 20.79 13.12
C ASP A 106 -3.98 22.08 12.44
N ILE A 107 -3.05 22.90 11.97
CA ILE A 107 -3.35 24.25 11.44
C ILE A 107 -4.06 24.16 10.08
N VAL A 108 -3.55 23.32 9.18
CA VAL A 108 -3.99 23.31 7.78
C VAL A 108 -5.11 22.30 7.55
N LEU A 109 -4.93 21.05 7.97
CA LEU A 109 -5.89 19.98 7.66
C LEU A 109 -7.09 19.93 8.61
N CYS A 110 -6.94 20.39 9.84
CA CYS A 110 -7.99 20.39 10.87
C CYS A 110 -8.43 21.79 11.32
N SER A 111 -7.87 22.87 10.73
CA SER A 111 -8.24 24.25 11.08
C SER A 111 -8.17 24.58 12.59
N ASN A 112 -7.17 24.05 13.30
CA ASN A 112 -7.02 24.13 14.76
C ASN A 112 -8.14 23.47 15.57
N ASN A 113 -8.99 22.65 14.95
CA ASN A 113 -9.96 21.82 15.65
C ASN A 113 -9.24 20.65 16.33
N GLN A 114 -9.08 20.73 17.64
CA GLN A 114 -8.31 19.77 18.43
C GLN A 114 -8.91 18.36 18.43
N GLU A 115 -10.23 18.21 18.33
CA GLU A 115 -10.89 16.90 18.23
C GLU A 115 -10.57 16.23 16.88
N GLU A 116 -10.68 16.99 15.79
CA GLU A 116 -10.34 16.51 14.44
C GLU A 116 -8.84 16.19 14.32
N TYR A 117 -7.98 17.05 14.87
CA TYR A 117 -6.53 16.86 14.90
C TYR A 117 -6.16 15.58 15.66
N LYS A 118 -6.69 15.38 16.87
CA LYS A 118 -6.44 14.19 17.68
C LYS A 118 -6.86 12.91 16.95
N TYR A 119 -8.02 12.94 16.30
CA TYR A 119 -8.49 11.82 15.48
C TYR A 119 -7.55 11.55 14.30
N LEU A 120 -7.24 12.56 13.49
CA LEU A 120 -6.43 12.40 12.28
C LEU A 120 -4.98 12.00 12.59
N LYS A 121 -4.40 12.53 13.68
CA LYS A 121 -3.09 12.12 14.20
C LYS A 121 -3.09 10.64 14.59
N GLY A 122 -4.08 10.21 15.38
CA GLY A 122 -4.23 8.81 15.80
C GLY A 122 -4.47 7.86 14.62
N HIS A 123 -5.31 8.27 13.67
CA HIS A 123 -5.54 7.52 12.44
C HIS A 123 -4.26 7.36 11.62
N THR A 124 -3.54 8.46 11.37
CA THR A 124 -2.29 8.45 10.59
C THR A 124 -1.22 7.60 11.25
N ALA A 125 -1.04 7.69 12.57
CA ALA A 125 -0.10 6.86 13.32
C ALA A 125 -0.42 5.36 13.17
N LYS A 126 -1.70 4.97 13.23
CA LYS A 126 -2.13 3.57 13.02
C LYS A 126 -1.85 3.09 11.60
N VAL A 127 -2.09 3.94 10.59
CA VAL A 127 -1.82 3.61 9.18
C VAL A 127 -0.33 3.40 8.92
N VAL A 128 0.52 4.33 9.38
CA VAL A 128 1.98 4.21 9.26
C VAL A 128 2.51 2.97 10.00
N SER A 129 1.86 2.58 11.10
CA SER A 129 2.16 1.34 11.83
C SER A 129 1.61 0.06 11.16
N GLY A 130 1.03 0.15 9.95
CA GLY A 130 0.52 -1.01 9.22
C GLY A 130 -0.84 -1.54 9.67
N LYS A 131 -1.58 -0.81 10.52
CA LYS A 131 -2.90 -1.24 11.00
C LYS A 131 -4.00 -0.83 10.02
N LYS A 132 -4.75 -1.81 9.52
CA LYS A 132 -5.99 -1.59 8.74
C LYS A 132 -6.96 -0.72 9.55
N GLN A 133 -7.49 0.32 8.92
CA GLN A 133 -8.55 1.16 9.46
C GLN A 133 -9.88 0.86 8.76
N GLU A 134 -10.98 0.96 9.50
CA GLU A 134 -12.36 0.83 8.96
C GLU A 134 -12.99 2.19 8.65
N THR A 135 -12.17 3.24 8.72
CA THR A 135 -12.54 4.61 8.35
C THR A 135 -11.54 5.09 7.29
N MET A 136 -12.04 5.81 6.30
CA MET A 136 -11.27 6.45 5.26
C MET A 136 -11.22 7.95 5.55
N VAL A 137 -10.03 8.54 5.47
CA VAL A 137 -9.88 10.00 5.60
C VAL A 137 -10.18 10.64 4.26
N TYR A 138 -11.08 11.62 4.23
CA TYR A 138 -11.44 12.37 3.03
C TYR A 138 -11.06 13.84 3.19
N LEU A 139 -9.94 14.21 2.60
CA LEU A 139 -9.43 15.58 2.60
C LEU A 139 -10.11 16.38 1.49
N ARG A 140 -11.12 17.17 1.88
CA ARG A 140 -11.84 18.07 0.98
C ARG A 140 -11.47 19.52 1.25
N GLY A 141 -10.95 20.21 0.24
CA GLY A 141 -10.59 21.63 0.37
C GLY A 141 -10.12 22.22 -0.94
N VAL A 142 -9.78 23.51 -0.96
CA VAL A 142 -9.29 24.16 -2.19
C VAL A 142 -7.93 23.60 -2.64
N GLN A 143 -7.61 23.74 -3.93
CA GLN A 143 -6.29 23.40 -4.44
C GLN A 143 -5.22 24.25 -3.75
N GLY A 144 -4.04 23.68 -3.51
CA GLY A 144 -2.96 24.38 -2.82
C GLY A 144 -3.07 24.42 -1.30
N ALA A 145 -4.10 23.80 -0.70
CA ALA A 145 -4.24 23.68 0.76
C ALA A 145 -3.34 22.60 1.41
N GLY A 146 -2.33 22.07 0.72
CA GLY A 146 -1.39 21.10 1.31
C GLY A 146 -1.93 19.69 1.60
N LYS A 147 -3.04 19.29 0.97
CA LYS A 147 -3.64 17.95 1.12
C LYS A 147 -2.71 16.81 0.69
N SER A 148 -1.97 17.02 -0.42
CA SER A 148 -1.05 16.03 -0.98
C SER A 148 0.19 15.81 -0.10
N SER A 149 0.63 16.83 0.65
CA SER A 149 1.81 16.75 1.51
C SER A 149 1.71 15.60 2.52
N LEU A 150 0.53 15.41 3.13
CA LEU A 150 0.30 14.29 4.05
C LEU A 150 0.44 12.93 3.34
N ILE A 151 -0.06 12.80 2.12
CA ILE A 151 0.00 11.55 1.36
C ILE A 151 1.43 11.25 0.94
N GLU A 152 2.19 12.25 0.53
CA GLU A 152 3.61 12.11 0.19
C GLU A 152 4.41 11.59 1.39
N ILE A 153 4.18 12.15 2.58
CA ILE A 153 4.86 11.74 3.82
C ILE A 153 4.47 10.32 4.24
N ILE A 154 3.17 9.98 4.19
CA ILE A 154 2.70 8.62 4.48
C ILE A 154 3.32 7.62 3.48
N THR A 155 3.38 7.98 2.20
CA THR A 155 3.98 7.17 1.14
C THR A 155 5.48 6.97 1.37
N ALA A 156 6.20 8.03 1.69
CA ALA A 156 7.62 7.97 2.02
C ALA A 156 7.89 7.13 3.27
N SER A 157 6.95 7.10 4.21
CA SER A 157 7.04 6.36 5.48
C SER A 157 6.75 4.86 5.36
N ILE A 158 5.75 4.49 4.56
CA ILE A 158 5.37 3.08 4.35
C ILE A 158 6.29 2.40 3.33
N GLY A 159 6.71 3.13 2.29
CA GLY A 159 7.57 2.64 1.21
C GLY A 159 6.79 2.14 -0.02
N HIS A 160 7.42 1.25 -0.80
CA HIS A 160 6.88 0.72 -2.06
C HIS A 160 5.69 -0.22 -1.82
N ASN A 161 4.45 0.28 -1.69
CA ASN A 161 3.21 -0.50 -1.79
C ASN A 161 1.90 0.33 -1.81
N ILE A 162 1.94 1.64 -2.09
CA ILE A 162 0.72 2.47 -2.10
C ILE A 162 0.19 2.62 -3.53
N PRO A 163 -0.95 1.99 -3.88
CA PRO A 163 -1.59 2.25 -5.16
C PRO A 163 -2.30 3.60 -5.12
N VAL A 164 -1.85 4.54 -5.95
CA VAL A 164 -2.58 5.79 -6.22
C VAL A 164 -3.50 5.55 -7.41
N LYS A 165 -4.80 5.80 -7.21
CA LYS A 165 -5.80 5.78 -8.29
C LYS A 165 -6.48 7.13 -8.39
N SER A 166 -6.46 7.72 -9.58
CA SER A 166 -7.34 8.82 -9.95
C SER A 166 -8.55 8.27 -10.69
N SER A 167 -9.74 8.82 -10.41
CA SER A 167 -10.94 8.56 -11.19
C SER A 167 -11.71 9.85 -11.37
N ASN A 168 -12.21 10.06 -12.59
CA ASN A 168 -13.17 11.12 -12.89
C ASN A 168 -14.62 10.63 -12.72
N ASP A 169 -14.85 9.31 -12.68
CA ASP A 169 -16.17 8.70 -12.47
C ASP A 169 -16.24 8.05 -11.08
N TRP A 170 -16.90 8.76 -10.15
CA TRP A 170 -17.02 8.38 -8.75
C TRP A 170 -18.15 7.40 -8.49
N ASN A 171 -19.17 7.36 -9.34
CA ASN A 171 -20.36 6.55 -9.10
C ASN A 171 -20.03 5.06 -9.16
N GLN A 172 -19.23 4.65 -10.15
CA GLN A 172 -18.72 3.28 -10.25
C GLN A 172 -17.76 2.90 -9.12
N PHE A 173 -17.08 3.88 -8.52
CA PHE A 173 -16.11 3.64 -7.44
C PHE A 173 -16.78 3.52 -6.05
N SER A 174 -17.92 4.18 -5.83
CA SER A 174 -18.57 4.31 -4.52
C SER A 174 -18.91 2.98 -3.83
N SER A 175 -19.43 2.01 -4.59
CA SER A 175 -19.84 0.70 -4.05
C SER A 175 -18.62 -0.15 -3.69
N ALA A 176 -17.60 -0.14 -4.56
CA ALA A 176 -16.33 -0.81 -4.32
C ALA A 176 -15.58 -0.19 -3.12
N GLN A 177 -15.65 1.14 -2.98
CA GLN A 177 -15.02 1.89 -1.89
C GLN A 177 -15.56 1.47 -0.52
N LYS A 178 -16.89 1.34 -0.36
CA LYS A 178 -17.51 0.87 0.90
C LYS A 178 -16.94 -0.50 1.32
N HIS A 179 -16.73 -1.40 0.35
CA HIS A 179 -16.12 -2.71 0.59
C HIS A 179 -14.61 -2.64 0.87
N PHE A 180 -13.87 -1.75 0.21
CA PHE A 180 -12.44 -1.56 0.50
C PHE A 180 -12.19 -1.04 1.90
N ILE A 181 -13.07 -0.20 2.44
CA ILE A 181 -12.92 0.36 3.78
C ILE A 181 -13.18 -0.71 4.86
N THR A 182 -14.30 -1.43 4.76
CA THR A 182 -14.79 -2.27 5.86
C THR A 182 -14.66 -3.78 5.63
N GLY A 183 -14.50 -4.21 4.37
CA GLY A 183 -14.42 -5.63 4.03
C GLY A 183 -13.21 -6.29 4.67
N LYS A 184 -13.36 -7.57 5.07
CA LYS A 184 -12.26 -8.38 5.63
C LYS A 184 -11.32 -8.93 4.57
N THR A 185 -11.83 -9.13 3.35
CA THR A 185 -11.08 -9.70 2.22
C THR A 185 -11.33 -8.88 0.97
N ILE A 186 -10.35 -8.83 0.07
CA ILE A 186 -10.49 -8.25 -1.27
C ILE A 186 -10.45 -9.38 -2.29
N LYS A 187 -11.39 -9.34 -3.22
CA LYS A 187 -11.35 -10.17 -4.43
C LYS A 187 -10.46 -9.51 -5.48
N ILE A 188 -9.37 -10.18 -5.84
CA ILE A 188 -8.48 -9.76 -6.91
C ILE A 188 -8.85 -10.51 -8.18
N ASN A 189 -9.12 -9.76 -9.26
CA ASN A 189 -9.42 -10.27 -10.58
C ASN A 189 -8.32 -9.84 -11.55
N PRO A 190 -7.20 -10.57 -11.65
CA PRO A 190 -6.14 -10.21 -12.59
C PRO A 190 -6.57 -10.52 -14.02
N LYS A 191 -6.12 -9.71 -14.98
CA LYS A 191 -6.38 -9.99 -16.40
C LYS A 191 -5.80 -11.35 -16.77
N HIS A 192 -6.62 -12.16 -17.45
CA HIS A 192 -6.25 -13.49 -17.95
C HIS A 192 -5.80 -14.48 -16.87
N LYS A 193 -6.22 -14.28 -15.61
CA LYS A 193 -5.93 -15.19 -14.49
C LYS A 193 -7.20 -15.46 -13.69
N ASN A 194 -7.18 -16.57 -12.94
CA ASN A 194 -8.25 -16.89 -12.01
C ASN A 194 -8.34 -15.84 -10.90
N GLN A 195 -9.57 -15.57 -10.48
CA GLN A 195 -9.85 -14.72 -9.33
C GLN A 195 -9.37 -15.38 -8.04
N TYR A 196 -8.85 -14.58 -7.12
CA TYR A 196 -8.45 -15.05 -5.79
C TYR A 196 -8.77 -14.01 -4.72
N PHE A 197 -8.80 -14.44 -3.47
CA PHE A 197 -9.09 -13.59 -2.32
C PHE A 197 -7.85 -13.38 -1.48
N ILE A 198 -7.67 -12.15 -1.00
CA ILE A 198 -6.62 -11.79 -0.05
C ILE A 198 -7.22 -11.08 1.16
N PRO A 199 -6.58 -11.12 2.34
CA PRO A 199 -6.95 -10.26 3.45
C PRO A 199 -6.94 -8.77 3.02
N ASN A 200 -7.95 -8.03 3.44
CA ASN A 200 -8.05 -6.61 3.12
C ASN A 200 -7.25 -5.79 4.13
N MET A 201 -6.10 -5.29 3.70
CA MET A 201 -5.23 -4.41 4.50
C MET A 201 -5.31 -2.93 4.10
N ILE A 202 -6.28 -2.55 3.26
CA ILE A 202 -6.39 -1.17 2.77
C ILE A 202 -6.84 -0.24 3.89
N SER A 203 -6.06 0.82 4.11
CA SER A 203 -6.46 2.04 4.82
C SER A 203 -6.37 3.20 3.83
N GLY A 204 -7.49 3.85 3.55
CA GLY A 204 -7.59 4.80 2.45
C GLY A 204 -7.51 6.26 2.89
N TYR A 205 -6.90 7.06 2.02
CA TYR A 205 -7.05 8.52 2.01
C TYR A 205 -7.62 8.91 0.65
N ALA A 206 -8.63 9.77 0.63
CA ALA A 206 -9.17 10.37 -0.58
C ALA A 206 -8.97 11.88 -0.52
N ILE A 207 -8.54 12.45 -1.64
CA ILE A 207 -8.33 13.89 -1.78
C ILE A 207 -9.25 14.40 -2.88
N SER A 208 -9.96 15.48 -2.62
CA SER A 208 -10.74 16.16 -3.64
C SER A 208 -10.86 17.65 -3.37
N ASN A 209 -11.16 18.40 -4.42
CA ASN A 209 -11.55 19.81 -4.32
C ASN A 209 -13.08 19.98 -4.17
N GLN A 210 -13.85 18.96 -4.51
CA GLN A 210 -15.32 19.01 -4.53
C GLN A 210 -15.92 17.93 -3.63
N TRP A 211 -17.25 17.89 -3.50
CA TRP A 211 -17.95 16.77 -2.88
C TRP A 211 -18.04 15.61 -3.86
N ALA A 212 -17.06 14.71 -3.80
CA ALA A 212 -16.97 13.55 -4.67
C ALA A 212 -17.56 12.28 -4.06
N ILE A 213 -17.85 12.30 -2.75
CA ILE A 213 -18.37 11.17 -2.00
C ILE A 213 -19.75 11.54 -1.47
N LYS A 214 -20.75 10.71 -1.80
CA LYS A 214 -22.09 10.80 -1.21
C LYS A 214 -22.06 10.12 0.15
N VAL A 215 -22.03 10.92 1.21
CA VAL A 215 -22.05 10.46 2.60
C VAL A 215 -23.49 10.46 3.10
N GLU A 216 -23.94 9.31 3.58
CA GLU A 216 -25.25 9.14 4.21
C GLU A 216 -25.18 9.55 5.68
N ASN A 217 -26.30 9.99 6.25
CA ASN A 217 -26.34 10.36 7.66
C ASN A 217 -26.03 9.13 8.54
N GLY A 218 -25.09 9.26 9.48
CA GLY A 218 -24.60 8.15 10.31
C GLY A 218 -23.52 7.27 9.66
N ASP A 219 -23.01 7.60 8.48
CA ASP A 219 -21.94 6.83 7.85
C ASP A 219 -20.58 7.01 8.54
N ARG A 220 -20.18 6.01 9.34
CA ARG A 220 -18.92 5.97 10.08
C ARG A 220 -17.67 5.64 9.24
N ARG A 221 -17.82 5.37 7.94
CA ARG A 221 -16.73 4.95 7.05
C ARG A 221 -15.87 6.11 6.58
N TYR A 222 -16.33 7.34 6.74
CA TYR A 222 -15.64 8.53 6.27
C TYR A 222 -15.36 9.48 7.44
N PHE A 223 -14.12 9.92 7.55
CA PHE A 223 -13.74 11.06 8.39
C PHE A 223 -13.37 12.22 7.47
N ILE A 224 -14.09 13.34 7.61
CA ILE A 224 -13.94 14.53 6.75
C ILE A 224 -13.52 15.69 7.65
N PRO A 225 -12.23 16.00 7.78
CA PRO A 225 -11.80 17.14 8.57
C PRO A 225 -12.08 18.46 7.84
N THR A 226 -12.16 19.52 8.64
CA THR A 226 -12.36 20.89 8.17
C THR A 226 -11.00 21.48 7.77
N ILE A 227 -10.79 21.65 6.46
CA ILE A 227 -9.52 22.17 5.93
C ILE A 227 -9.49 23.69 5.92
N SER A 228 -8.43 24.26 6.48
CA SER A 228 -8.20 25.69 6.56
C SER A 228 -7.76 26.26 5.21
N LYS A 229 -8.12 27.51 4.97
CA LYS A 229 -7.66 28.29 3.80
C LYS A 229 -6.44 29.15 4.12
N CYS A 230 -5.98 29.18 5.37
CA CYS A 230 -4.99 30.14 5.85
C CYS A 230 -3.59 30.04 5.21
N LYS A 231 -3.28 28.91 4.57
CA LYS A 231 -1.98 28.64 3.92
C LYS A 231 -2.09 28.40 2.41
N VAL A 232 -3.22 28.74 1.80
CA VAL A 232 -3.42 28.58 0.36
C VAL A 232 -2.57 29.61 -0.38
N GLY A 233 -1.63 29.14 -1.21
CA GLY A 233 -0.70 30.00 -1.96
C GLY A 233 0.61 30.30 -1.23
N ASP A 234 0.76 29.84 0.02
CA ASP A 234 1.99 30.02 0.80
C ASP A 234 3.03 28.96 0.38
N THR A 235 3.98 29.35 -0.47
CA THR A 235 5.02 28.45 -0.98
C THR A 235 6.17 28.21 -0.01
N GLU A 236 6.30 29.01 1.05
CA GLU A 236 7.37 28.83 2.05
C GLU A 236 7.08 27.67 3.01
N VAL A 237 5.80 27.37 3.24
CA VAL A 237 5.35 26.22 4.06
C VAL A 237 5.30 24.92 3.24
N GLY A 238 5.44 25.02 1.92
CA GLY A 238 5.41 23.89 1.00
C GLY A 238 6.75 23.16 0.91
N TYR A 239 6.69 21.84 0.79
CA TYR A 239 7.76 20.91 0.38
C TYR A 239 8.36 21.19 -1.03
N ARG A 240 8.44 22.46 -1.43
CA ARG A 240 8.99 22.95 -2.70
C ARG A 240 10.33 23.66 -2.54
N LYS A 241 11.08 23.38 -1.48
CA LYS A 241 12.54 23.54 -1.56
C LYS A 241 13.08 22.40 -2.41
N ASN A 242 13.40 22.73 -3.66
CA ASN A 242 14.13 21.95 -4.65
C ASN A 242 14.78 20.66 -4.09
N ASN A 243 14.22 19.50 -4.47
CA ASN A 243 14.90 18.20 -4.44
C ASN A 243 16.12 18.24 -5.39
N LYS A 244 17.18 18.94 -5.00
CA LYS A 244 18.51 18.82 -5.63
C LYS A 244 19.44 17.92 -4.85
N ASN A 245 19.14 17.61 -3.58
CA ASN A 245 19.91 16.65 -2.80
C ASN A 245 18.98 15.54 -2.34
N GLY A 246 19.20 14.34 -2.88
CA GLY A 246 18.40 13.16 -2.60
C GLY A 246 18.27 12.89 -1.10
N PHE A 247 17.12 12.35 -0.72
CA PHE A 247 16.91 11.76 0.58
C PHE A 247 17.93 10.62 0.77
N VAL A 248 18.81 10.76 1.75
CA VAL A 248 19.65 9.68 2.30
C VAL A 248 18.80 8.83 3.24
#